data_AF-A0A2V7XVV1-F1
#
_entry.id   AF-A0A2V7XVV1-F1
#
_cell.length_a   1.000
_cell.length_b   1.000
_cell.length_c   1.000
_cell.angle_alpha   90.00
_cell.angle_beta   90.00
_cell.angle_gamma   90.00
#
_symmetry.space_group_name_H-M   'P 1'
#
loop_
_entity.id
_entity.type
_entity.pdbx_description
1 polymer ?
#
loop_
_entity_poly.entity_id
_entity_poly.type
_entity_poly.pdbx_seq_one_letter_code
_entity_poly.pdbx_strand_id
1 'polypeptide(L)'
;MSLFSRSAAYICAIMHIVAGIGAIFFLRGGSEAISDIHQRVAYMTQFPDRWRLGWFLWMLAALTLILFYGWWGSRIGKLWPVAIAAAGLACDWSGESIFIASIPRPDTRLYRDAALLTGAAGNGLYTVAAIILTVATRQLPWQWLAWCAWMAGVALTTATIFNSDMGVTVASAALMIFFVPWVVIAGKKMP
;
A
#
# COMPACT_ATOMS: atom_id res chain seq x y z
N MET A 1 29.41 2.38 0.43
CA MET A 1 28.84 1.02 0.29
C MET A 1 27.33 1.15 0.45
N SER A 2 26.53 0.85 -0.59
CA SER A 2 25.06 0.96 -0.48
C SER A 2 24.56 -0.09 0.51
N LEU A 3 23.91 0.32 1.60
CA LEU A 3 23.29 -0.58 2.58
C LEU A 3 22.16 -1.44 1.97
N PHE A 4 21.66 -1.08 0.78
CA PHE A 4 20.53 -1.74 0.14
C PHE A 4 20.90 -2.33 -1.22
N SER A 5 20.49 -3.59 -1.45
CA SER A 5 20.66 -4.32 -2.71
C SER A 5 19.54 -4.02 -3.70
N ARG A 6 19.82 -4.15 -5.01
CA ARG A 6 18.82 -4.13 -6.09
C ARG A 6 17.69 -5.16 -5.87
N SER A 7 17.95 -6.22 -5.11
CA SER A 7 16.95 -7.20 -4.69
C SER A 7 15.76 -6.57 -3.96
N ALA A 8 15.92 -5.40 -3.31
CA ALA A 8 14.83 -4.70 -2.62
C ALA A 8 13.65 -4.40 -3.54
N ALA A 9 13.90 -3.98 -4.79
CA ALA A 9 12.84 -3.73 -5.77
C ALA A 9 12.08 -5.02 -6.12
N TYR A 10 12.79 -6.11 -6.39
CA TYR A 10 12.14 -7.38 -6.76
C TYR A 10 11.37 -8.00 -5.60
N ILE A 11 11.92 -7.96 -4.38
CA ILE A 11 11.24 -8.40 -3.17
C ILE A 11 9.97 -7.57 -2.96
N CYS A 12 10.04 -6.25 -3.13
CA CYS A 12 8.89 -5.37 -3.03
C CYS A 12 7.80 -5.72 -4.05
N ALA A 13 8.17 -5.89 -5.32
CA ALA A 13 7.23 -6.27 -6.38
C ALA A 13 6.56 -7.63 -6.09
N ILE A 14 7.34 -8.65 -5.69
CA ILE A 14 6.83 -9.98 -5.37
C ILE A 14 5.87 -9.90 -4.18
N MET A 15 6.25 -9.20 -3.10
CA MET A 15 5.39 -9.10 -1.92
C MET A 15 4.10 -8.35 -2.19
N HIS A 16 4.09 -7.32 -3.05
CA HIS A 16 2.86 -6.64 -3.46
C HIS A 16 1.97 -7.52 -4.36
N ILE A 17 2.55 -8.37 -5.21
CA ILE A 17 1.78 -9.38 -5.95
C ILE A 17 1.13 -10.38 -4.96
N VAL A 18 1.92 -10.90 -4.00
CA VAL A 18 1.43 -11.84 -2.99
C VAL A 18 0.34 -11.20 -2.13
N ALA A 19 0.52 -9.96 -1.68
CA ALA A 19 -0.49 -9.23 -0.92
C ALA A 19 -1.73 -8.90 -1.75
N GLY A 20 -1.57 -8.52 -3.02
CA GLY A 20 -2.70 -8.29 -3.93
C GLY A 20 -3.53 -9.56 -4.20
N ILE A 21 -2.86 -10.70 -4.39
CA ILE A 21 -3.52 -12.02 -4.44
C ILE A 21 -4.21 -12.31 -3.11
N GLY A 22 -3.52 -12.08 -1.99
CA GLY A 22 -4.08 -12.21 -0.64
C GLY A 22 -5.32 -11.34 -0.43
N ALA A 23 -5.35 -10.12 -0.96
CA ALA A 23 -6.51 -9.24 -0.87
C ALA A 23 -7.72 -9.83 -1.60
N ILE A 24 -7.52 -10.45 -2.77
CA ILE A 24 -8.59 -11.11 -3.53
C ILE A 24 -9.16 -12.32 -2.77
N PHE A 25 -8.30 -13.15 -2.19
CA PHE A 25 -8.73 -14.43 -1.58
C PHE A 25 -9.11 -14.32 -0.09
N PHE A 26 -8.49 -13.40 0.64
CA PHE A 26 -8.56 -13.33 2.10
C PHE A 26 -9.24 -12.08 2.65
N LEU A 27 -9.21 -10.95 1.92
CA LEU A 27 -9.81 -9.69 2.38
C LEU A 27 -11.12 -9.34 1.68
N ARG A 28 -11.27 -9.73 0.40
CA ARG A 28 -12.37 -9.29 -0.46
C ARG A 28 -13.75 -9.42 0.19
N GLY A 29 -14.02 -10.52 0.88
CA GLY A 29 -15.34 -10.76 1.48
C GLY A 29 -15.68 -9.83 2.64
N GLY A 30 -14.68 -9.28 3.34
CA GLY A 30 -14.87 -8.33 4.45
C GLY A 30 -14.62 -6.87 4.07
N SER A 31 -14.05 -6.61 2.88
CA SER A 31 -13.62 -5.28 2.47
C SER A 31 -14.70 -4.49 1.70
N GLU A 32 -14.33 -3.28 1.31
CA GLU A 32 -15.09 -2.31 0.50
C GLU A 32 -15.49 -2.85 -0.89
N ALA A 33 -14.95 -4.00 -1.30
CA ALA A 33 -15.33 -4.66 -2.54
C ALA A 33 -16.73 -5.26 -2.50
N ILE A 34 -17.32 -5.41 -1.31
CA ILE A 34 -18.69 -5.89 -1.09
C ILE A 34 -19.52 -4.71 -0.58
N SER A 35 -20.61 -4.37 -1.26
CA SER A 35 -21.45 -3.22 -0.89
C SER A 35 -22.32 -3.46 0.34
N ASP A 36 -22.67 -4.72 0.62
CA ASP A 36 -23.50 -5.09 1.76
C ASP A 36 -22.66 -5.25 3.04
N ILE A 37 -22.90 -4.36 4.00
CA ILE A 37 -22.21 -4.37 5.31
C ILE A 37 -22.49 -5.65 6.09
N HIS A 38 -23.69 -6.22 6.01
CA HIS A 38 -24.02 -7.45 6.74
C HIS A 38 -23.22 -8.64 6.20
N GLN A 39 -23.01 -8.70 4.89
CA GLN A 39 -22.15 -9.72 4.28
C GLN A 39 -20.68 -9.56 4.69
N ARG A 40 -20.18 -8.32 4.77
CA ARG A 40 -18.82 -8.05 5.24
C ARG A 40 -18.61 -8.50 6.67
N VAL A 41 -19.54 -8.14 7.56
CA VAL A 41 -19.50 -8.58 8.97
C VAL A 41 -19.56 -10.10 9.06
N ALA A 42 -20.48 -10.73 8.33
CA ALA A 42 -20.59 -12.19 8.30
C ALA A 42 -19.27 -12.86 7.87
N TYR A 43 -18.63 -12.36 6.81
CA TYR A 43 -17.33 -12.87 6.36
C TYR A 43 -16.26 -12.75 7.45
N MET A 44 -16.12 -11.57 8.06
CA MET A 44 -15.11 -11.32 9.10
C MET A 44 -15.31 -12.21 10.33
N THR A 45 -16.57 -12.50 10.69
CA THR A 45 -16.90 -13.43 11.79
C THR A 45 -16.68 -14.90 11.42
N GLN A 46 -16.96 -15.28 10.17
CA GLN A 46 -16.85 -16.66 9.70
C GLN A 46 -15.40 -17.06 9.38
N PHE A 47 -14.59 -16.13 8.89
CA PHE A 47 -13.22 -16.39 8.44
C PHE A 47 -12.19 -15.42 9.06
N PRO A 48 -12.11 -15.33 10.39
CA PRO A 48 -11.22 -14.38 11.07
C PRO A 48 -9.74 -14.62 10.74
N ASP A 49 -9.32 -15.87 10.53
CA ASP A 49 -7.93 -16.19 10.20
C ASP A 49 -7.56 -15.73 8.79
N ARG A 50 -8.49 -15.81 7.83
CA ARG A 50 -8.27 -15.26 6.48
C ARG A 50 -8.13 -13.75 6.56
N TRP A 51 -9.05 -13.10 7.26
CA TRP A 51 -9.00 -11.65 7.48
C TRP A 51 -7.64 -11.21 8.04
N ARG A 52 -7.19 -11.84 9.13
CA ARG A 52 -5.89 -11.54 9.75
C ARG A 52 -4.71 -11.80 8.83
N LEU A 53 -4.71 -12.95 8.14
CA LEU A 53 -3.64 -13.30 7.20
C LEU A 53 -3.56 -12.30 6.05
N GLY A 54 -4.69 -11.86 5.51
CA GLY A 54 -4.74 -10.85 4.45
C GLY A 54 -4.08 -9.54 4.87
N TRP A 55 -4.42 -9.02 6.04
CA TRP A 55 -3.79 -7.80 6.58
C TRP A 55 -2.31 -8.01 6.92
N PHE A 56 -1.94 -9.18 7.45
CA PHE A 56 -0.54 -9.48 7.71
C PHE A 56 0.31 -9.49 6.42
N LEU A 57 -0.22 -10.03 5.32
CA LEU A 57 0.45 -9.96 4.01
C LEU A 57 0.61 -8.51 3.54
N TRP A 58 -0.39 -7.64 3.80
CA TRP A 58 -0.28 -6.22 3.52
C TRP A 58 0.82 -5.53 4.35
N MET A 59 0.88 -5.80 5.65
CA MET A 59 1.94 -5.28 6.53
C MET A 59 3.34 -5.64 6.01
N LEU A 60 3.52 -6.88 5.53
CA LEU A 60 4.78 -7.32 4.94
C LEU A 60 5.08 -6.60 3.62
N ALA A 61 4.08 -6.40 2.76
CA ALA A 61 4.25 -5.62 1.53
C ALA A 61 4.67 -4.18 1.84
N ALA A 62 4.02 -3.51 2.80
CA ALA A 62 4.37 -2.17 3.27
C ALA A 62 5.82 -2.09 3.81
N LEU A 63 6.29 -3.11 4.54
CA LEU A 63 7.69 -3.17 4.97
C LEU A 63 8.66 -3.22 3.78
N THR A 64 8.36 -4.05 2.78
CA THR A 64 9.21 -4.12 1.58
C THR A 64 9.19 -2.86 0.73
N LEU A 65 8.12 -2.04 0.81
CA LEU A 65 8.07 -0.71 0.21
C LEU A 65 9.14 0.22 0.81
N ILE A 66 9.31 0.20 2.13
CA ILE A 66 10.38 0.97 2.80
C ILE A 66 11.76 0.51 2.35
N LEU A 67 11.98 -0.79 2.22
CA LEU A 67 13.25 -1.33 1.69
C LEU A 67 13.51 -0.84 0.27
N PHE A 68 12.48 -0.84 -0.59
CA PHE A 68 12.57 -0.33 -1.95
C PHE A 68 12.86 1.18 -1.98
N TYR A 69 12.18 1.99 -1.16
CA TYR A 69 12.45 3.43 -1.08
C TYR A 69 13.82 3.73 -0.47
N GLY A 70 14.28 2.95 0.50
CA GLY A 70 15.63 3.02 1.06
C GLY A 70 16.70 2.77 0.00
N TRP A 71 16.50 1.74 -0.82
CA TRP A 71 17.35 1.46 -1.98
C TRP A 71 17.30 2.59 -3.01
N TRP A 72 16.11 3.05 -3.40
CA TRP A 72 15.97 4.13 -4.37
C TRP A 72 16.62 5.43 -3.87
N GLY A 73 16.33 5.82 -2.63
CA GLY A 73 16.89 6.99 -1.99
C GLY A 73 18.42 6.94 -1.88
N SER A 74 19.00 5.76 -1.61
CA SER A 74 20.46 5.61 -1.55
C SER A 74 21.13 5.79 -2.91
N ARG A 75 20.49 5.37 -4.01
CA ARG A 75 21.02 5.55 -5.38
C ARG A 75 21.09 7.01 -5.81
N ILE A 76 20.26 7.86 -5.24
CA ILE A 76 20.15 9.28 -5.62
C ILE A 76 20.67 10.24 -4.55
N GLY A 77 21.22 9.71 -3.45
CA GLY A 77 21.71 10.50 -2.32
C GLY A 77 20.63 11.24 -1.54
N LYS A 78 19.37 10.79 -1.57
CA LYS A 78 18.24 11.43 -0.87
C LYS A 78 17.45 10.41 -0.04
N LEU A 79 17.81 10.30 1.24
CA LEU A 79 17.15 9.38 2.17
C LEU A 79 16.00 10.01 2.97
N TRP A 80 15.88 11.34 3.03
CA TRP A 80 14.80 12.00 3.76
C TRP A 80 13.37 11.60 3.30
N PRO A 81 13.08 11.27 2.02
CA PRO A 81 11.75 10.77 1.65
C PRO A 81 11.44 9.41 2.29
N VAL A 82 12.46 8.63 2.62
CA VAL A 82 12.32 7.34 3.32
C VAL A 82 11.82 7.57 4.75
N ALA A 83 12.19 8.68 5.39
CA ALA A 83 11.66 9.04 6.71
C ALA A 83 10.16 9.37 6.64
N ILE A 84 9.70 10.04 5.58
CA ILE A 84 8.26 10.27 5.33
C ILE A 84 7.52 8.96 5.14
N ALA A 85 8.08 8.06 4.32
CA ALA A 85 7.50 6.74 4.14
C ALA A 85 7.50 5.92 5.43
N ALA A 86 8.54 6.00 6.26
CA ALA A 86 8.59 5.33 7.55
C ALA A 86 7.50 5.84 8.51
N ALA A 87 7.19 7.13 8.50
CA ALA A 87 6.02 7.66 9.21
C ALA A 87 4.71 7.10 8.64
N GLY A 88 4.61 6.98 7.31
CA GLY A 88 3.52 6.27 6.63
C GLY A 88 3.35 4.83 7.13
N LEU A 89 4.46 4.08 7.25
CA LEU A 89 4.45 2.72 7.79
C LEU A 89 3.95 2.64 9.22
N ALA A 90 4.33 3.58 10.08
CA ALA A 90 3.82 3.62 11.44
C ALA A 90 2.29 3.82 11.46
N CYS A 91 1.76 4.71 10.63
CA CYS A 91 0.30 4.87 10.48
C CYS A 91 -0.35 3.60 9.94
N ASP A 92 0.20 3.04 8.87
CA ASP A 92 -0.36 1.89 8.15
C ASP A 92 -0.45 0.67 9.07
N TRP A 93 0.67 0.30 9.69
CA TRP A 93 0.72 -0.80 10.65
C TRP A 93 -0.18 -0.58 11.86
N SER A 94 -0.40 0.68 12.30
CA SER A 94 -1.34 0.95 13.39
C SER A 94 -2.77 0.62 12.96
N GLY A 95 -3.19 1.04 11.76
CA GLY A 95 -4.51 0.73 11.21
C GLY A 95 -4.71 -0.77 10.97
N GLU A 96 -3.73 -1.42 10.34
CA GLU A 96 -3.76 -2.85 10.04
C GLU A 96 -3.72 -3.71 11.31
N SER A 97 -2.98 -3.29 12.33
CA SER A 97 -3.01 -3.94 13.65
C SER A 97 -4.39 -3.88 14.29
N ILE A 98 -5.14 -2.78 14.13
CA ILE A 98 -6.52 -2.70 14.58
C ILE A 98 -7.40 -3.70 13.81
N PHE A 99 -7.24 -3.78 12.49
CA PHE A 99 -7.98 -4.76 11.68
C PHE A 99 -7.70 -6.20 12.10
N ILE A 100 -6.45 -6.54 12.42
CA ILE A 100 -6.05 -7.88 12.87
C ILE A 100 -6.55 -8.19 14.28
N ALA A 101 -6.29 -7.30 15.23
CA ALA A 101 -6.50 -7.54 16.65
C ALA A 101 -7.97 -7.40 17.05
N SER A 102 -8.64 -6.37 16.54
CA SER A 102 -10.01 -6.02 16.96
C SER A 102 -11.09 -6.51 15.99
N ILE A 103 -10.74 -6.79 14.73
CA ILE A 103 -11.69 -7.16 13.66
C ILE A 103 -12.92 -6.23 13.72
N PRO A 104 -12.71 -4.89 13.65
CA PRO A 104 -13.78 -3.93 13.89
C PRO A 104 -14.87 -4.08 12.84
N ARG A 105 -16.13 -3.88 13.22
CA ARG A 105 -17.23 -3.94 12.25
C ARG A 105 -17.19 -2.72 11.32
N PRO A 106 -17.49 -2.86 10.02
CA PRO A 106 -17.44 -1.76 9.04
C PRO A 106 -18.27 -0.51 9.39
N ASP A 107 -19.33 -0.67 10.17
CA ASP A 107 -20.22 0.41 10.62
C ASP A 107 -19.71 1.17 11.85
N THR A 108 -18.51 0.87 12.35
CA THR A 108 -17.99 1.45 13.59
C THR A 108 -16.95 2.55 13.34
N ARG A 109 -16.85 3.48 14.30
CA ARG A 109 -15.78 4.49 14.31
C ARG A 109 -14.39 3.87 14.31
N LEU A 110 -14.18 2.75 15.01
CA LEU A 110 -12.87 2.09 15.06
C LEU A 110 -12.44 1.56 13.68
N TYR A 111 -13.37 1.00 12.89
CA TYR A 111 -13.10 0.63 11.50
C TYR A 111 -12.73 1.85 10.68
N ARG A 112 -13.46 2.95 10.85
CA ARG A 112 -13.19 4.20 10.14
C ARG A 112 -11.82 4.78 10.47
N ASP A 113 -11.46 4.81 11.74
CA ASP A 113 -10.16 5.30 12.20
C ASP A 113 -9.02 4.42 11.66
N ALA A 114 -9.18 3.09 11.66
CA ALA A 114 -8.23 2.15 11.07
C ALA A 114 -8.09 2.38 9.55
N ALA A 115 -9.20 2.54 8.83
CA ALA A 115 -9.20 2.83 7.40
C ALA A 115 -8.49 4.16 7.06
N LEU A 116 -8.71 5.20 7.87
CA LEU A 116 -8.02 6.49 7.72
C LEU A 116 -6.51 6.39 8.01
N LEU A 117 -6.10 5.57 8.98
CA LEU A 117 -4.68 5.34 9.26
C LEU A 117 -3.97 4.65 8.09
N THR A 118 -4.57 3.63 7.48
CA THR A 118 -3.98 2.92 6.33
C THR A 118 -4.17 3.68 5.02
N GLY A 119 -5.42 3.78 4.54
CA GLY A 119 -5.74 4.25 3.20
C GLY A 119 -5.56 5.76 3.01
N ALA A 120 -5.67 6.55 4.08
CA ALA A 120 -5.42 7.98 4.00
C ALA A 120 -3.99 8.35 4.42
N ALA A 121 -3.64 8.21 5.70
CA ALA A 121 -2.36 8.65 6.23
C ALA A 121 -1.18 7.82 5.71
N GLY A 122 -1.22 6.49 5.87
CA GLY A 122 -0.16 5.58 5.43
C GLY A 122 0.10 5.69 3.92
N ASN A 123 -0.91 5.38 3.12
CA ASN A 123 -0.84 5.48 1.66
C ASN A 123 -0.51 6.90 1.16
N GLY A 124 -1.05 7.94 1.80
CA GLY A 124 -0.77 9.32 1.43
C GLY A 124 0.71 9.68 1.62
N LEU A 125 1.29 9.30 2.77
CA LEU A 125 2.71 9.53 3.06
C LEU A 125 3.63 8.71 2.16
N TYR A 126 3.28 7.45 1.85
CA TYR A 126 4.00 6.67 0.84
C TYR A 126 3.97 7.36 -0.52
N THR A 127 2.80 7.80 -0.97
CA THR A 127 2.62 8.46 -2.26
C THR A 127 3.44 9.75 -2.35
N VAL A 128 3.45 10.57 -1.30
CA VAL A 128 4.28 11.78 -1.23
C VAL A 128 5.76 11.44 -1.35
N ALA A 129 6.26 10.49 -0.56
CA ALA A 129 7.65 10.03 -0.62
C ALA A 129 8.01 9.55 -2.03
N ALA A 130 7.13 8.78 -2.66
CA ALA A 130 7.33 8.26 -4.00
C ALA A 130 7.37 9.35 -5.07
N ILE A 131 6.48 10.35 -5.00
CA ILE A 131 6.48 11.51 -5.90
C ILE A 131 7.82 12.25 -5.79
N ILE A 132 8.30 12.50 -4.57
CA ILE A 132 9.59 13.16 -4.35
C ILE A 132 10.73 12.35 -4.99
N LEU A 133 10.74 11.03 -4.78
CA LEU A 133 11.73 10.14 -5.37
C LEU A 133 11.64 10.13 -6.91
N THR A 134 10.44 10.07 -7.49
CA THR A 134 10.20 10.13 -8.95
C THR A 134 10.69 11.43 -9.56
N VAL A 135 10.38 12.56 -8.94
CA VAL A 135 10.84 13.89 -9.41
C VAL A 135 12.36 13.98 -9.37
N ALA A 136 13.02 13.31 -8.43
CA ALA A 136 14.48 13.26 -8.35
C ALA A 136 15.13 12.29 -9.37
N THR A 137 14.36 11.43 -10.05
CA THR A 137 14.87 10.44 -11.02
C THR A 137 14.24 10.56 -12.41
N ARG A 138 14.03 11.78 -12.91
CA ARG A 138 13.40 12.10 -14.21
C ARG A 138 13.95 11.37 -15.44
N GLN A 139 15.15 10.81 -15.35
CA GLN A 139 15.84 10.15 -16.46
C GLN A 139 15.46 8.67 -16.65
N LEU A 140 14.67 8.08 -15.74
CA LEU A 140 14.27 6.67 -15.85
C LEU A 140 13.25 6.46 -16.96
N PRO A 141 13.34 5.35 -17.73
CA PRO A 141 12.33 5.04 -18.73
C PRO A 141 10.99 4.70 -18.07
N TRP A 142 9.91 4.96 -18.80
CA TRP A 142 8.52 4.60 -18.44
C TRP A 142 8.02 5.21 -17.12
N GLN A 143 8.46 6.45 -16.83
CA GLN A 143 7.96 7.22 -15.68
C GLN A 143 6.45 7.39 -15.65
N TRP A 144 5.78 7.29 -16.81
CA TRP A 144 4.32 7.35 -16.89
C TRP A 144 3.67 6.27 -16.01
N LEU A 145 4.27 5.08 -15.86
CA LEU A 145 3.79 4.05 -14.93
C LEU A 145 3.87 4.52 -13.47
N ALA A 146 4.97 5.17 -13.09
CA ALA A 146 5.13 5.74 -11.76
C ALA A 146 4.05 6.80 -11.51
N TRP A 147 3.84 7.72 -12.46
CA TRP A 147 2.82 8.76 -12.33
C TRP A 147 1.40 8.20 -12.29
N CYS A 148 1.08 7.16 -13.08
CA CYS A 148 -0.20 6.45 -12.97
C CYS A 148 -0.37 5.82 -11.58
N ALA A 149 0.67 5.20 -11.03
CA ALA A 149 0.65 4.67 -9.66
C ALA A 149 0.41 5.79 -8.63
N TRP A 150 1.11 6.92 -8.72
CA TRP A 150 0.95 8.01 -7.76
C TRP A 150 -0.41 8.70 -7.86
N MET A 151 -0.96 8.86 -9.06
CA MET A 151 -2.34 9.34 -9.24
C MET A 151 -3.34 8.38 -8.60
N ALA A 152 -3.16 7.06 -8.76
CA ALA A 152 -3.97 6.07 -8.08
C ALA A 152 -3.80 6.12 -6.55
N GLY A 153 -2.59 6.37 -6.05
CA GLY A 153 -2.32 6.58 -4.62
C GLY A 153 -3.05 7.80 -4.07
N VAL A 154 -3.00 8.95 -4.77
CA VAL A 154 -3.76 10.15 -4.39
C VAL A 154 -5.26 9.88 -4.43
N ALA A 155 -5.75 9.17 -5.45
CA ALA A 155 -7.16 8.79 -5.55
C ALA A 155 -7.59 7.88 -4.40
N LEU A 156 -6.75 6.93 -3.98
CA LEU A 156 -7.00 6.03 -2.86
C LEU A 156 -7.11 6.82 -1.55
N THR A 157 -6.16 7.71 -1.26
CA THR A 157 -6.22 8.59 -0.08
C THR A 157 -7.47 9.45 -0.09
N THR A 158 -7.81 10.03 -1.24
CA THR A 158 -9.00 10.87 -1.40
C THR A 158 -10.28 10.06 -1.17
N ALA A 159 -10.41 8.90 -1.82
CA ALA A 159 -11.56 8.01 -1.67
C ALA A 159 -11.71 7.54 -0.22
N THR A 160 -10.60 7.23 0.45
CA THR A 160 -10.60 6.88 1.87
C THR A 160 -11.14 8.06 2.69
N ILE A 161 -10.63 9.28 2.52
CA ILE A 161 -11.09 10.47 3.27
C ILE A 161 -12.59 10.74 3.07
N PHE A 162 -13.11 10.57 1.85
CA PHE A 162 -14.53 10.77 1.54
C PHE A 162 -15.41 9.54 1.77
N ASN A 163 -14.85 8.46 2.34
CA ASN A 163 -15.57 7.22 2.65
C ASN A 163 -16.26 6.60 1.42
N SER A 164 -15.54 6.58 0.29
CA SER A 164 -16.01 5.99 -0.97
C SER A 164 -15.45 4.59 -1.16
N ASP A 165 -16.23 3.57 -0.80
CA ASP A 165 -15.86 2.14 -0.88
C ASP A 165 -15.45 1.73 -2.31
N MET A 166 -16.24 2.15 -3.30
CA MET A 166 -15.91 1.91 -4.71
C MET A 166 -14.61 2.61 -5.12
N GLY A 167 -14.41 3.85 -4.68
CA GLY A 167 -13.19 4.60 -4.95
C GLY A 167 -11.96 3.94 -4.36
N VAL A 168 -12.04 3.45 -3.12
CA VAL A 168 -10.96 2.72 -2.44
C VAL A 168 -10.62 1.43 -3.21
N THR A 169 -11.63 0.68 -3.62
CA THR A 169 -11.45 -0.59 -4.35
C THR A 169 -10.77 -0.37 -5.70
N VAL A 170 -11.29 0.57 -6.49
CA VAL A 170 -10.77 0.86 -7.85
C VAL A 170 -9.37 1.47 -7.77
N ALA A 171 -9.16 2.44 -6.88
CA ALA A 171 -7.86 3.10 -6.73
C ALA A 171 -6.78 2.14 -6.21
N SER A 172 -7.10 1.26 -5.26
CA SER A 172 -6.18 0.22 -4.79
C SER A 172 -5.77 -0.74 -5.92
N ALA A 173 -6.74 -1.20 -6.72
CA ALA A 173 -6.46 -2.08 -7.85
C ALA A 173 -5.58 -1.39 -8.91
N ALA A 174 -5.92 -0.16 -9.28
CA ALA A 174 -5.14 0.64 -10.22
C ALA A 174 -3.71 0.89 -9.71
N LEU A 175 -3.58 1.24 -8.42
CA LEU A 175 -2.29 1.44 -7.77
C LEU A 175 -1.41 0.20 -7.95
N MET A 176 -1.91 -1.00 -7.66
CA MET A 176 -1.14 -2.24 -7.80
C MET A 176 -0.75 -2.55 -9.26
N ILE A 177 -1.69 -2.36 -10.19
CA ILE A 177 -1.47 -2.60 -11.63
C ILE A 177 -0.33 -1.73 -12.17
N PHE A 178 -0.20 -0.49 -11.72
CA PHE A 178 0.85 0.43 -12.19
C PHE A 178 2.12 0.36 -11.34
N PHE A 179 1.99 0.21 -10.03
CA PHE A 179 3.11 0.20 -9.09
C PHE A 179 4.02 -1.01 -9.29
N VAL A 180 3.46 -2.23 -9.40
CA VAL A 180 4.27 -3.46 -9.49
C VAL A 180 5.17 -3.45 -10.74
N PRO A 181 4.68 -3.17 -11.96
CA PRO A 181 5.54 -3.05 -13.13
C PRO A 181 6.59 -1.94 -12.96
N TRP A 182 6.20 -0.78 -12.42
CA TRP A 182 7.12 0.33 -12.18
C TRP A 182 8.30 -0.08 -11.29
N VAL A 183 8.04 -0.74 -10.16
CA VAL A 183 9.09 -1.20 -9.23
C VAL A 183 10.07 -2.14 -9.93
N VAL A 184 9.58 -3.08 -10.75
CA VAL A 184 10.43 -4.00 -11.52
C VAL A 184 11.32 -3.24 -12.51
N ILE A 185 10.78 -2.23 -13.19
CA ILE A 185 11.53 -1.40 -14.14
C ILE A 185 12.59 -0.57 -13.42
N ALA A 186 12.22 0.08 -12.32
CA ALA A 186 13.14 0.84 -11.48
C ALA A 186 14.30 -0.06 -11.04
N GLY A 187 13.99 -1.27 -10.53
CA GLY A 187 15.00 -2.29 -10.16
C GLY A 187 15.96 -2.64 -11.29
N LYS A 188 15.47 -2.76 -12.54
CA LYS A 188 16.31 -3.11 -13.70
C LYS A 188 17.15 -1.95 -14.22
N LYS A 189 16.60 -0.73 -14.21
CA LYS A 189 17.11 0.41 -14.99
C LYS A 189 17.83 1.47 -14.16
N MET A 190 17.66 1.47 -12.84
CA MET A 190 18.37 2.42 -11.98
C MET A 190 19.84 1.96 -11.79
N PRO A 191 20.81 2.85 -12.06
CA PRO A 191 22.23 2.53 -11.98
C PRO A 191 22.64 2.14 -10.57
#